data_AF-A0AAN9N8C0-F1
#
_entry.id   AF-A0AAN9N8C0-F1
#
_cell.length_a   1.000
_cell.length_b   1.000
_cell.length_c   1.000
_cell.angle_alpha   90.00
_cell.angle_beta   90.00
_cell.angle_gamma   90.00
#
_symmetry.space_group_name_H-M   'P 1'
#
loop_
_entity.id
_entity.type
_entity.pdbx_description
1 polymer ?
#
loop_
_entity_poly.entity_id
_entity_poly.type
_entity_poly.pdbx_seq_one_letter_code
_entity_poly.pdbx_strand_id
1 'polypeptide(L)'
;MAAIIPCHYCVSLSPKWFNSNSSHSRRLSYPLRGLRGFNARCSSQPSNHSEVQNNHNGKPFSFKKCAISIALAVGLITGVPTFGWPTYAQVANPVLSDLSVLISGPPIKDPGALLRYALPIDNKAIREVQKPLEDITESLKIAGVKALDSVERNVRQASRVLKQGKTLIVSGLAESKKEHGVELLSKLEAGIDELELIVQDRNRDAVAPKQKELLQYVGGVEEDMVDGFPFDVPEEYQNMPLLKGRAAVDMKVKIKDNPNLEECVFHIVLDGYNAPVTSGNFVDLVQRHFYDGMEIQRADGFVVQTGDPEGPAEGFIDPSTEKTRTIPLEITVSGEKAPVYGATLEELGLYKAQTKLPFNAFGTMAMARDEFEDNSASSQIFWLLKESELTPSNANILDGRYAVFGYVTENEDYLADLKVGDVIESIQVVSGLDNLVNPSYKIAG
;
A
#
# COMPACT_ATOMS: atom_id res chain seq x y z
N MET A 1 36.40 56.01 -38.10
CA MET A 1 37.09 54.74 -38.42
C MET A 1 36.32 53.61 -37.76
N ALA A 2 35.59 52.70 -38.39
CA ALA A 2 34.94 52.59 -39.70
C ALA A 2 33.67 51.76 -39.40
N ALA A 3 32.45 52.29 -39.45
CA ALA A 3 31.57 52.51 -40.61
C ALA A 3 31.35 51.24 -41.46
N ILE A 4 30.16 50.82 -41.90
CA ILE A 4 28.75 51.26 -41.87
C ILE A 4 27.93 50.02 -42.34
N ILE A 5 26.80 49.72 -41.66
CA ILE A 5 25.42 49.39 -42.12
C ILE A 5 25.16 48.83 -43.57
N PRO A 6 23.98 48.26 -43.92
CA PRO A 6 23.49 46.88 -43.78
C PRO A 6 22.96 46.27 -45.13
N CYS A 7 22.21 45.16 -45.00
CA CYS A 7 21.03 44.76 -45.79
C CYS A 7 21.16 43.76 -46.97
N HIS A 8 20.47 42.62 -46.74
CA HIS A 8 19.40 42.04 -47.57
C HIS A 8 19.67 41.07 -48.74
N TYR A 9 18.93 39.95 -48.65
CA TYR A 9 18.42 39.03 -49.69
C TYR A 9 19.45 38.22 -50.50
N CYS A 10 19.17 37.06 -51.11
CA CYS A 10 18.31 35.88 -50.90
C CYS A 10 18.60 34.97 -52.13
N VAL A 11 18.25 33.69 -52.05
CA VAL A 11 17.95 32.77 -53.18
C VAL A 11 19.11 32.09 -53.94
N SER A 12 19.23 30.78 -53.63
CA SER A 12 19.32 29.58 -54.50
C SER A 12 20.24 29.50 -55.73
N LEU A 13 20.99 28.41 -55.86
CA LEU A 13 20.71 27.27 -56.75
C LEU A 13 21.90 26.29 -56.82
N SER A 14 21.56 25.01 -56.85
CA SER A 14 22.36 23.80 -57.08
C SER A 14 22.82 23.71 -58.57
N PRO A 15 23.27 22.56 -59.17
CA PRO A 15 23.67 21.22 -58.68
C PRO A 15 24.85 20.55 -59.50
N LYS A 16 25.08 19.23 -59.25
CA LYS A 16 25.66 18.15 -60.13
C LYS A 16 27.20 18.02 -60.17
N TRP A 17 27.86 16.86 -60.30
CA TRP A 17 27.54 15.43 -60.53
C TRP A 17 28.87 14.62 -60.35
N PHE A 18 28.87 13.34 -59.96
CA PHE A 18 29.40 12.19 -60.75
C PHE A 18 29.33 10.83 -60.01
N ASN A 19 29.10 9.78 -60.81
CA ASN A 19 28.79 8.38 -60.54
C ASN A 19 30.02 7.45 -60.40
N SER A 20 29.90 6.28 -59.73
CA SER A 20 29.80 4.95 -60.41
C SER A 20 30.00 3.70 -59.50
N ASN A 21 29.14 2.68 -59.77
CA ASN A 21 29.30 1.19 -59.78
C ASN A 21 29.67 0.38 -58.51
N SER A 22 28.75 -0.46 -57.96
CA SER A 22 28.49 -1.92 -58.22
C SER A 22 29.60 -2.85 -57.68
N SER A 23 29.43 -3.98 -56.96
CA SER A 23 28.39 -5.02 -56.92
C SER A 23 28.67 -6.09 -55.83
N HIS A 24 27.61 -6.76 -55.35
CA HIS A 24 27.43 -8.17 -54.90
C HIS A 24 28.42 -8.99 -54.00
N SER A 25 27.86 -9.46 -52.86
CA SER A 25 27.55 -10.88 -52.48
C SER A 25 28.24 -11.59 -51.29
N ARG A 26 27.34 -12.10 -50.40
CA ARG A 26 27.24 -13.38 -49.63
C ARG A 26 28.28 -13.83 -48.57
N ARG A 27 27.72 -13.96 -47.34
CA ARG A 27 27.77 -15.06 -46.31
C ARG A 27 28.96 -16.04 -46.29
N LEU A 28 29.52 -16.26 -45.09
CA LEU A 28 29.58 -17.58 -44.40
C LEU A 28 30.17 -17.47 -42.97
N SER A 29 29.85 -18.49 -42.18
CA SER A 29 30.00 -18.69 -40.72
C SER A 29 31.21 -19.56 -40.31
N TYR A 30 31.37 -19.74 -38.97
CA TYR A 30 32.18 -20.72 -38.18
C TYR A 30 33.55 -20.24 -37.62
N PRO A 31 34.20 -20.89 -36.60
CA PRO A 31 33.82 -22.03 -35.72
C PRO A 31 34.17 -21.92 -34.19
N LEU A 32 33.89 -23.01 -33.45
CA LEU A 32 34.20 -23.41 -32.05
C LEU A 32 35.61 -24.02 -31.80
N ARG A 33 36.12 -23.95 -30.55
CA ARG A 33 36.97 -24.91 -29.73
C ARG A 33 37.57 -24.14 -28.53
N GLY A 34 37.87 -24.62 -27.31
CA GLY A 34 37.80 -25.89 -26.57
C GLY A 34 38.79 -25.89 -25.36
N LEU A 35 38.47 -26.65 -24.29
CA LEU A 35 39.35 -27.34 -23.28
C LEU A 35 39.84 -26.69 -21.94
N ARG A 36 39.63 -27.49 -20.85
CA ARG A 36 40.33 -27.66 -19.54
C ARG A 36 40.24 -26.51 -18.52
N GLY A 37 39.93 -26.67 -17.22
CA GLY A 37 39.95 -27.79 -16.29
C GLY A 37 41.07 -27.61 -15.26
N PHE A 38 40.81 -27.02 -14.08
CA PHE A 38 41.70 -27.07 -12.90
C PHE A 38 40.97 -26.87 -11.56
N ASN A 39 41.31 -27.74 -10.61
CA ASN A 39 40.88 -27.81 -9.21
C ASN A 39 41.37 -26.62 -8.38
N ALA A 40 40.53 -26.12 -7.45
CA ALA A 40 40.98 -25.37 -6.29
C ALA A 40 40.80 -26.23 -5.03
N ARG A 41 41.92 -26.62 -4.42
CA ARG A 41 41.99 -27.27 -3.12
C ARG A 41 41.82 -26.23 -2.02
N CYS A 42 40.93 -26.51 -1.07
CA CYS A 42 40.93 -25.91 0.26
C CYS A 42 42.23 -26.26 1.01
N SER A 43 42.84 -25.28 1.67
CA SER A 43 43.73 -25.52 2.81
C SER A 43 43.30 -24.64 3.98
N SER A 44 42.91 -25.32 5.04
CA SER A 44 42.76 -24.85 6.43
C SER A 44 44.09 -24.41 7.03
N GLN A 45 44.10 -23.33 7.83
CA GLN A 45 44.55 -23.36 9.22
C GLN A 45 44.22 -22.06 9.99
N PRO A 46 44.05 -22.13 11.33
CA PRO A 46 43.48 -21.07 12.17
C PRO A 46 44.55 -20.24 12.90
N SER A 47 44.16 -19.10 13.45
CA SER A 47 44.98 -18.38 14.43
C SER A 47 44.17 -17.73 15.55
N ASN A 48 44.36 -18.29 16.74
CA ASN A 48 44.54 -17.68 18.06
C ASN A 48 43.55 -16.66 18.65
N HIS A 49 43.04 -17.11 19.80
CA HIS A 49 42.61 -16.39 20.99
C HIS A 49 43.28 -15.02 21.23
N SER A 50 42.45 -14.08 21.67
CA SER A 50 42.85 -12.97 22.54
C SER A 50 41.68 -12.71 23.50
N GLU A 51 41.87 -13.06 24.77
CA GLU A 51 41.02 -12.62 25.88
C GLU A 51 41.24 -11.13 26.10
N VAL A 52 40.15 -10.37 26.16
CA VAL A 52 40.11 -9.07 26.83
C VAL A 52 38.92 -9.09 27.78
N GLN A 53 39.22 -9.15 29.08
CA GLN A 53 38.26 -8.80 30.13
C GLN A 53 38.00 -7.30 30.06
N ASN A 54 36.72 -6.91 30.04
CA ASN A 54 36.30 -5.65 30.65
C ASN A 54 34.96 -5.83 31.33
N ASN A 55 34.95 -5.37 32.57
CA ASN A 55 33.91 -5.54 33.56
C ASN A 55 32.97 -4.33 33.48
N HIS A 56 31.69 -4.52 33.15
CA HIS A 56 30.67 -3.52 33.43
C HIS A 56 29.35 -4.16 33.86
N ASN A 57 28.96 -3.82 35.09
CA ASN A 57 27.63 -4.00 35.66
C ASN A 57 26.56 -3.41 34.74
N GLY A 58 25.64 -4.25 34.28
CA GLY A 58 24.38 -3.85 33.64
C GLY A 58 23.28 -4.81 34.08
N LYS A 59 22.16 -4.26 34.56
CA LYS A 59 20.94 -4.99 34.92
C LYS A 59 20.46 -5.81 33.71
N PRO A 60 19.83 -6.99 33.91
CA PRO A 60 19.37 -7.80 32.79
C PRO A 60 18.18 -7.10 32.10
N PHE A 61 18.40 -6.67 30.85
CA PHE A 61 17.33 -6.26 29.95
C PHE A 61 16.42 -7.46 29.69
N SER A 62 15.11 -7.28 29.94
CA SER A 62 14.07 -8.24 29.60
C SER A 62 13.94 -8.31 28.08
N PHE A 63 14.51 -9.34 27.46
CA PHE A 63 14.29 -9.65 26.05
C PHE A 63 13.02 -10.50 25.92
N LYS A 64 11.87 -9.84 25.85
CA LYS A 64 10.72 -10.32 25.08
C LYS A 64 10.36 -9.20 24.11
N LYS A 65 11.09 -9.13 23.01
CA LYS A 65 10.73 -8.24 21.91
C LYS A 65 9.59 -8.92 21.16
N CYS A 66 8.47 -8.21 21.01
CA CYS A 66 7.42 -8.50 20.04
C CYS A 66 8.04 -8.35 18.64
N ALA A 67 8.79 -9.37 18.22
CA ALA A 67 9.47 -9.39 16.95
C ALA A 67 8.50 -9.96 15.93
N ILE A 68 8.17 -9.17 14.89
CA ILE A 68 7.68 -9.71 13.60
C ILE A 68 8.75 -10.72 13.14
N SER A 69 8.55 -12.00 13.50
CA SER A 69 9.45 -13.11 13.18
C SER A 69 9.03 -13.68 11.84
N ILE A 70 9.64 -13.20 10.76
CA ILE A 70 9.51 -13.86 9.45
C ILE A 70 10.54 -15.00 9.43
N ALA A 71 10.15 -16.17 9.94
CA ALA A 71 10.93 -17.39 9.78
C ALA A 71 10.78 -17.93 8.35
N LEU A 72 11.59 -17.42 7.42
CA LEU A 72 11.77 -17.94 6.07
C LEU A 72 12.92 -18.97 6.07
N ALA A 73 12.64 -20.26 6.29
CA ALA A 73 13.62 -21.33 6.03
C ALA A 73 12.99 -22.73 5.79
N VAL A 74 12.95 -23.12 4.50
CA VAL A 74 13.23 -24.45 3.91
C VAL A 74 12.52 -25.72 4.46
N GLY A 75 11.45 -26.14 3.75
CA GLY A 75 11.45 -27.36 2.93
C GLY A 75 11.53 -28.77 3.54
N LEU A 76 10.36 -29.42 3.60
CA LEU A 76 10.02 -30.76 3.05
C LEU A 76 10.69 -32.06 3.56
N ILE A 77 9.79 -33.02 3.87
CA ILE A 77 9.88 -34.50 3.95
C ILE A 77 10.01 -35.08 5.36
N THR A 78 8.89 -35.60 5.88
CA THR A 78 8.69 -37.05 6.15
C THR A 78 7.23 -37.29 6.54
N GLY A 79 6.55 -38.16 5.80
CA GLY A 79 5.21 -38.63 6.14
C GLY A 79 5.28 -39.90 6.99
N VAL A 80 4.43 -40.01 8.01
CA VAL A 80 4.11 -41.24 8.75
C VAL A 80 2.64 -41.16 9.20
N PRO A 81 1.84 -42.26 9.17
CA PRO A 81 0.38 -42.20 9.11
C PRO A 81 -0.31 -42.16 10.48
N THR A 82 -1.58 -41.76 10.41
CA THR A 82 -2.57 -41.58 11.49
C THR A 82 -2.96 -42.86 12.23
N PHE A 83 -3.19 -42.74 13.55
CA PHE A 83 -4.04 -43.63 14.36
C PHE A 83 -5.08 -42.78 15.10
N GLY A 84 -6.33 -43.25 15.19
CA GLY A 84 -7.50 -42.39 15.41
C GLY A 84 -8.33 -42.57 16.70
N TRP A 85 -9.37 -41.70 16.73
CA TRP A 85 -10.67 -41.72 17.42
C TRP A 85 -10.72 -41.25 18.90
N PRO A 86 -11.87 -40.73 19.42
CA PRO A 86 -13.19 -40.56 18.81
C PRO A 86 -13.78 -39.13 18.80
N THR A 87 -14.84 -39.02 18.01
CA THR A 87 -15.75 -37.90 17.75
C THR A 87 -16.36 -37.22 18.98
N TYR A 88 -16.24 -35.90 19.05
CA TYR A 88 -17.24 -35.02 19.66
C TYR A 88 -17.85 -34.15 18.56
N ALA A 89 -19.17 -34.16 18.48
CA ALA A 89 -19.94 -33.38 17.54
C ALA A 89 -19.85 -31.89 17.90
N GLN A 90 -19.08 -31.12 17.14
CA GLN A 90 -19.27 -29.67 17.07
C GLN A 90 -20.19 -29.37 15.91
N VAL A 91 -21.22 -28.59 16.24
CA VAL A 91 -22.24 -28.04 15.35
C VAL A 91 -21.52 -27.36 14.17
N ALA A 92 -21.83 -27.81 12.97
CA ALA A 92 -21.25 -27.29 11.74
C ALA A 92 -21.61 -25.81 11.59
N ASN A 93 -20.60 -24.94 11.63
CA ASN A 93 -20.69 -23.64 10.98
C ASN A 93 -20.99 -23.88 9.49
N PRO A 94 -21.83 -23.05 8.85
CA PRO A 94 -22.09 -23.20 7.44
C PRO A 94 -20.76 -23.08 6.69
N VAL A 95 -20.47 -24.10 5.89
CA VAL A 95 -19.35 -24.12 4.94
C VAL A 95 -19.52 -22.90 4.04
N LEU A 96 -18.77 -21.84 4.32
CA LEU A 96 -18.61 -20.71 3.42
C LEU A 96 -18.09 -21.29 2.11
N SER A 97 -18.81 -21.05 1.02
CA SER A 97 -18.44 -21.50 -0.30
C SER A 97 -17.01 -21.06 -0.61
N ASP A 98 -16.15 -21.98 -1.05
CA ASP A 98 -14.82 -21.72 -1.60
C ASP A 98 -14.90 -20.57 -2.63
N LEU A 99 -14.76 -19.34 -2.17
CA LEU A 99 -14.82 -18.15 -3.01
C LEU A 99 -13.42 -17.94 -3.60
N SER A 100 -13.01 -18.86 -4.48
CA SER A 100 -11.81 -18.68 -5.29
C SER A 100 -12.13 -17.70 -6.42
N VAL A 101 -12.17 -16.41 -6.11
CA VAL A 101 -12.11 -15.38 -7.15
C VAL A 101 -10.65 -15.33 -7.62
N LEU A 102 -10.33 -16.10 -8.66
CA LEU A 102 -9.10 -15.95 -9.41
C LEU A 102 -9.15 -14.60 -10.14
N ILE A 103 -8.69 -13.53 -9.50
CA ILE A 103 -8.35 -12.30 -10.21
C ILE A 103 -7.07 -12.61 -11.01
N SER A 104 -7.24 -12.94 -12.29
CA SER A 104 -6.14 -13.13 -13.23
C SER A 104 -5.55 -11.78 -13.62
N GLY A 105 -4.71 -11.23 -12.76
CA GLY A 105 -4.01 -9.98 -13.02
C GLY A 105 -2.77 -9.83 -12.14
N PRO A 106 -1.79 -8.99 -12.52
CA PRO A 106 -0.76 -8.53 -11.60
C PRO A 106 -1.40 -7.90 -10.36
N PRO A 107 -0.77 -8.02 -9.17
CA PRO A 107 -1.29 -7.40 -7.96
C PRO A 107 -1.32 -5.88 -8.12
N ILE A 108 -2.35 -5.25 -7.55
CA ILE A 108 -2.48 -3.79 -7.52
C ILE A 108 -1.49 -3.26 -6.48
N LYS A 109 -0.55 -2.42 -6.91
CA LYS A 109 0.49 -1.84 -6.04
C LYS A 109 0.25 -0.37 -5.69
N ASP A 110 -0.67 0.30 -6.38
CA ASP A 110 -1.00 1.70 -6.10
C ASP A 110 -1.87 1.80 -4.84
N PRO A 111 -1.45 2.53 -3.79
CA PRO A 111 -2.19 2.63 -2.54
C PRO A 111 -3.58 3.27 -2.75
N GLY A 112 -3.68 4.27 -3.62
CA GLY A 112 -4.95 4.90 -3.97
C GLY A 112 -5.93 3.92 -4.63
N ALA A 113 -5.44 3.06 -5.52
CA ALA A 113 -6.24 2.02 -6.15
C ALA A 113 -6.71 0.98 -5.14
N LEU A 114 -5.82 0.51 -4.25
CA LEU A 114 -6.21 -0.42 -3.18
C LEU A 114 -7.34 0.15 -2.33
N LEU A 115 -7.23 1.41 -1.92
CA LEU A 115 -8.29 2.12 -1.21
C LEU A 115 -9.58 2.20 -2.04
N ARG A 116 -9.53 2.57 -3.32
CA ARG A 116 -10.73 2.60 -4.17
C ARG A 116 -11.43 1.24 -4.23
N TYR A 117 -10.69 0.16 -4.51
CA TYR A 117 -11.26 -1.20 -4.58
C TYR A 117 -11.74 -1.73 -3.23
N ALA A 118 -11.19 -1.24 -2.11
CA ALA A 118 -11.62 -1.62 -0.77
C ALA A 118 -12.98 -1.00 -0.35
N LEU A 119 -13.47 0.03 -1.06
CA LEU A 119 -14.75 0.66 -0.73
C LEU A 119 -15.92 -0.32 -0.83
N PRO A 120 -16.86 -0.31 0.13
CA PRO A 120 -18.01 -1.21 0.18
C PRO A 120 -19.12 -0.77 -0.79
N ILE A 121 -18.81 -0.66 -2.08
CA ILE A 121 -19.74 -0.24 -3.13
C ILE A 121 -19.91 -1.33 -4.20
N ASP A 122 -21.11 -1.42 -4.76
CA ASP A 122 -21.41 -2.26 -5.92
C ASP A 122 -21.99 -1.40 -7.06
N ASN A 123 -21.11 -0.59 -7.67
CA ASN A 123 -21.47 0.23 -8.82
C ASN A 123 -20.52 -0.02 -9.99
N LYS A 124 -20.97 -0.84 -10.94
CA LYS A 124 -20.15 -1.18 -12.12
C LYS A 124 -19.85 0.03 -13.01
N ALA A 125 -20.74 1.02 -13.06
CA ALA A 125 -20.58 2.15 -13.95
C ALA A 125 -19.37 3.03 -13.56
N ILE A 126 -19.16 3.30 -12.27
CA ILE A 126 -17.99 4.06 -11.82
C ILE A 126 -16.69 3.24 -11.94
N ARG A 127 -16.75 1.91 -11.68
CA ARG A 127 -15.59 1.02 -11.89
C ARG A 127 -15.14 0.95 -13.34
N GLU A 128 -16.09 1.01 -14.29
CA GLU A 128 -15.79 1.09 -15.72
C GLU A 128 -15.12 2.42 -16.12
N VAL A 129 -15.33 3.51 -15.37
CA VAL A 129 -14.61 4.79 -15.53
C VAL A 129 -13.23 4.73 -14.89
N GLN A 130 -13.13 4.16 -13.68
CA GLN A 130 -11.88 4.03 -12.92
C GLN A 130 -10.83 3.22 -13.69
N LYS A 131 -11.21 2.05 -14.20
CA LYS A 131 -10.24 1.08 -14.74
C LYS A 131 -9.38 1.63 -15.89
N PRO A 132 -9.93 2.26 -16.94
CA PRO A 132 -9.12 2.87 -17.99
C PRO A 132 -8.20 3.99 -17.46
N LEU A 133 -8.65 4.78 -16.49
CA LEU A 133 -7.82 5.83 -15.88
C LEU A 133 -6.64 5.22 -15.11
N GLU A 134 -6.80 4.09 -14.43
CA GLU A 134 -5.70 3.38 -13.78
C GLU A 134 -4.72 2.76 -14.78
N ASP A 135 -5.22 2.24 -15.91
CA ASP A 135 -4.41 1.62 -16.96
C ASP A 135 -3.52 2.64 -17.72
N ILE A 136 -3.70 3.95 -17.49
CA ILE A 136 -2.79 5.00 -17.99
C ILE A 136 -1.39 4.82 -17.41
N THR A 137 -1.24 4.41 -16.15
CA THR A 137 0.07 4.20 -15.52
C THR A 137 0.87 3.13 -16.27
N GLU A 138 0.22 2.01 -16.61
CA GLU A 138 0.83 0.95 -17.41
C GLU A 138 1.13 1.42 -18.85
N SER A 139 0.25 2.22 -19.43
CA SER A 139 0.46 2.80 -20.76
C SER A 139 1.68 3.74 -20.81
N LEU A 140 1.96 4.48 -19.75
CA LEU A 140 3.10 5.40 -19.64
C LEU A 140 4.46 4.71 -19.54
N LYS A 141 4.48 3.40 -19.22
CA LYS A 141 5.70 2.56 -19.25
C LYS A 141 6.17 2.26 -20.67
N ILE A 142 5.31 2.40 -21.67
CA ILE A 142 5.68 2.26 -23.08
C ILE A 142 6.65 3.39 -23.46
N ALA A 143 7.72 3.08 -24.18
CA ALA A 143 8.70 4.09 -24.59
C ALA A 143 8.18 4.99 -25.72
N GLY A 144 8.37 6.30 -25.58
CA GLY A 144 8.13 7.30 -26.62
C GLY A 144 6.65 7.62 -26.88
N VAL A 145 6.38 8.18 -28.06
CA VAL A 145 5.06 8.72 -28.44
C VAL A 145 3.96 7.66 -28.48
N LYS A 146 4.31 6.38 -28.65
CA LYS A 146 3.35 5.26 -28.62
C LYS A 146 2.63 5.11 -27.29
N ALA A 147 3.24 5.55 -26.19
CA ALA A 147 2.57 5.60 -24.89
C ALA A 147 1.32 6.49 -24.96
N LEU A 148 1.44 7.66 -25.58
CA LEU A 148 0.38 8.65 -25.67
C LEU A 148 -0.81 8.15 -26.49
N ASP A 149 -0.58 7.36 -27.55
CA ASP A 149 -1.68 6.74 -28.30
C ASP A 149 -2.45 5.71 -27.44
N SER A 150 -1.76 5.03 -26.52
CA SER A 150 -2.42 4.13 -25.55
C SER A 150 -3.18 4.90 -24.48
N VAL A 151 -2.59 5.97 -23.95
CA VAL A 151 -3.24 6.89 -23.01
C VAL A 151 -4.49 7.50 -23.65
N GLU A 152 -4.41 7.99 -24.89
CA GLU A 152 -5.53 8.57 -25.63
C GLU A 152 -6.73 7.61 -25.71
N ARG A 153 -6.47 6.32 -25.97
CA ARG A 153 -7.51 5.30 -26.00
C ARG A 153 -8.17 5.12 -24.62
N ASN A 154 -7.38 5.07 -23.55
CA ASN A 154 -7.89 4.94 -22.18
C ASN A 154 -8.71 6.16 -21.78
N VAL A 155 -8.24 7.38 -22.07
CA VAL A 155 -8.95 8.64 -21.78
C VAL A 155 -10.27 8.70 -22.53
N ARG A 156 -10.29 8.36 -23.83
CA ARG A 156 -11.52 8.30 -24.62
C ARG A 156 -12.49 7.25 -24.12
N GLN A 157 -11.98 6.09 -23.69
CA GLN A 157 -12.80 5.05 -23.08
C GLN A 157 -13.44 5.56 -21.79
N ALA A 158 -12.65 6.14 -20.87
CA ALA A 158 -13.15 6.75 -19.64
C ALA A 158 -14.19 7.85 -19.90
N SER A 159 -13.94 8.76 -20.84
CA SER A 159 -14.88 9.82 -21.23
C SER A 159 -16.20 9.24 -21.74
N ARG A 160 -16.14 8.22 -22.61
CA ARG A 160 -17.32 7.58 -23.18
C ARG A 160 -18.15 6.86 -22.11
N VAL A 161 -17.53 6.03 -21.29
CA VAL A 161 -18.24 5.25 -20.26
C VAL A 161 -18.79 6.17 -19.17
N LEU A 162 -18.10 7.26 -18.84
CA LEU A 162 -18.61 8.29 -17.93
C LEU A 162 -19.89 8.94 -18.48
N LYS A 163 -19.86 9.40 -19.73
CA LYS A 163 -21.03 10.01 -20.40
C LYS A 163 -22.21 9.06 -20.51
N GLN A 164 -21.95 7.76 -20.72
CA GLN A 164 -23.00 6.74 -20.82
C GLN A 164 -23.54 6.28 -19.45
N GLY A 165 -22.66 6.23 -18.44
CA GLY A 165 -22.94 5.74 -17.10
C GLY A 165 -23.39 6.80 -16.11
N LYS A 166 -23.34 8.10 -16.47
CA LYS A 166 -23.60 9.24 -15.56
C LYS A 166 -24.86 9.05 -14.71
N THR A 167 -25.99 8.68 -15.33
CA THR A 167 -27.25 8.49 -14.61
C THR A 167 -27.17 7.37 -13.57
N LEU A 168 -26.48 6.27 -13.89
CA LEU A 168 -26.28 5.14 -12.96
C LEU A 168 -25.33 5.52 -11.82
N ILE A 169 -24.28 6.29 -12.12
CA ILE A 169 -23.34 6.82 -11.12
C ILE A 169 -24.11 7.72 -10.13
N VAL A 170 -24.86 8.70 -10.63
CA VAL A 170 -25.63 9.63 -9.79
C VAL A 170 -26.71 8.89 -8.98
N SER A 171 -27.32 7.85 -9.53
CA SER A 171 -28.31 7.05 -8.79
C SER A 171 -27.71 6.20 -7.66
N GLY A 172 -26.39 5.95 -7.71
CA GLY A 172 -25.68 5.21 -6.68
C GLY A 172 -25.11 6.08 -5.55
N LEU A 173 -25.20 7.40 -5.66
CA LEU A 173 -24.75 8.32 -4.60
C LEU A 173 -25.68 8.26 -3.40
N ALA A 174 -25.11 8.31 -2.20
CA ALA A 174 -25.87 8.45 -0.97
C ALA A 174 -26.61 9.79 -0.96
N GLU A 175 -27.86 9.81 -0.52
CA GLU A 175 -28.71 11.01 -0.65
C GLU A 175 -28.14 12.22 0.11
N SER A 176 -27.47 11.99 1.24
CA SER A 176 -26.82 13.04 2.04
C SER A 176 -25.56 13.62 1.40
N LYS A 177 -24.91 12.91 0.47
CA LYS A 177 -23.64 13.30 -0.17
C LYS A 177 -23.80 13.59 -1.66
N LYS A 178 -25.02 13.51 -2.18
CA LYS A 178 -25.32 13.58 -3.60
C LYS A 178 -24.88 14.88 -4.26
N GLU A 179 -25.02 16.02 -3.57
CA GLU A 179 -24.59 17.31 -4.09
C GLU A 179 -23.07 17.35 -4.33
N HIS A 180 -22.30 16.93 -3.33
CA HIS A 180 -20.84 16.84 -3.42
C HIS A 180 -20.41 15.82 -4.48
N GLY A 181 -21.03 14.63 -4.53
CA GLY A 181 -20.72 13.62 -5.54
C GLY A 181 -21.00 14.09 -6.97
N VAL A 182 -22.07 14.86 -7.19
CA VAL A 182 -22.36 15.47 -8.50
C VAL A 182 -21.36 16.57 -8.86
N GLU A 183 -20.89 17.35 -7.87
CA GLU A 183 -19.82 18.33 -8.06
C GLU A 183 -18.51 17.64 -8.50
N LEU A 184 -18.09 16.61 -7.77
CA LEU A 184 -16.90 15.83 -8.11
C LEU A 184 -17.01 15.16 -9.48
N LEU A 185 -18.19 14.63 -9.82
CA LEU A 185 -18.45 14.05 -11.14
C LEU A 185 -18.30 15.08 -12.25
N SER A 186 -18.73 16.33 -12.00
CA SER A 186 -18.58 17.43 -12.95
C SER A 186 -17.10 17.85 -13.12
N LYS A 187 -16.33 17.87 -12.01
CA LYS A 187 -14.87 18.09 -12.06
C LYS A 187 -14.15 16.96 -12.82
N LEU A 188 -14.58 15.70 -12.62
CA LEU A 188 -14.05 14.56 -13.35
C LEU A 188 -14.32 14.67 -14.85
N GLU A 189 -15.54 15.06 -15.26
CA GLU A 189 -15.87 15.28 -16.67
C GLU A 189 -14.98 16.36 -17.30
N ALA A 190 -14.87 17.53 -16.66
CA ALA A 190 -14.02 18.62 -17.15
C ALA A 190 -12.54 18.21 -17.19
N GLY A 191 -12.06 17.52 -16.14
CA GLY A 191 -10.68 17.09 -16.05
C GLY A 191 -10.31 15.98 -17.07
N ILE A 192 -11.25 15.12 -17.46
CA ILE A 192 -11.05 14.16 -18.55
C ILE A 192 -10.93 14.88 -19.89
N ASP A 193 -11.75 15.90 -20.14
CA ASP A 193 -11.66 16.70 -21.36
C ASP A 193 -10.30 17.47 -21.42
N GLU A 194 -9.83 18.01 -20.27
CA GLU A 194 -8.48 18.60 -20.16
C GLU A 194 -7.37 17.57 -20.41
N LEU A 195 -7.50 16.35 -19.88
CA LEU A 195 -6.53 15.29 -20.12
C LEU A 195 -6.50 14.86 -21.59
N GLU A 196 -7.66 14.86 -22.27
CA GLU A 196 -7.70 14.62 -23.72
C GLU A 196 -6.91 15.69 -24.49
N LEU A 197 -7.02 16.96 -24.11
CA LEU A 197 -6.21 18.04 -24.70
C LEU A 197 -4.71 17.85 -24.44
N ILE A 198 -4.31 17.53 -23.20
CA ILE A 198 -2.90 17.26 -22.84
C ILE A 198 -2.30 16.15 -23.73
N VAL A 199 -3.07 15.09 -23.97
CA VAL A 199 -2.65 13.96 -24.79
C VAL A 199 -2.57 14.35 -26.27
N GLN A 200 -3.52 15.16 -26.77
CA GLN A 200 -3.50 15.70 -28.14
C GLN A 200 -2.28 16.61 -28.37
N ASP A 201 -1.91 17.43 -27.39
CA ASP A 201 -0.73 18.30 -27.41
C ASP A 201 0.58 17.53 -27.20
N ARG A 202 0.50 16.22 -27.02
CA ARG A 202 1.64 15.31 -26.80
C ARG A 202 2.48 15.65 -25.57
N ASN A 203 1.88 16.30 -24.56
CA ASN A 203 2.55 16.65 -23.31
C ASN A 203 2.53 15.46 -22.33
N ARG A 204 3.51 14.56 -22.45
CA ARG A 204 3.61 13.34 -21.63
C ARG A 204 3.76 13.63 -20.14
N ASP A 205 4.53 14.66 -19.77
CA ASP A 205 4.89 14.92 -18.38
C ASP A 205 3.68 15.42 -17.57
N ALA A 206 2.72 16.06 -18.23
CA ALA A 206 1.48 16.50 -17.61
C ALA A 206 0.42 15.39 -17.45
N VAL A 207 0.59 14.21 -18.07
CA VAL A 207 -0.40 13.12 -18.00
C VAL A 207 -0.49 12.53 -16.60
N ALA A 208 0.64 12.17 -15.98
CA ALA A 208 0.63 11.48 -14.69
C ALA A 208 0.05 12.33 -13.54
N PRO A 209 0.43 13.61 -13.37
CA PRO A 209 -0.20 14.47 -12.36
C PRO A 209 -1.71 14.62 -12.58
N LYS A 210 -2.14 14.80 -13.84
CA LYS A 210 -3.56 14.94 -14.15
C LYS A 210 -4.33 13.63 -13.91
N GLN A 211 -3.75 12.49 -14.26
CA GLN A 211 -4.31 11.18 -13.94
C GLN A 211 -4.53 11.00 -12.42
N LYS A 212 -3.54 11.37 -11.60
CA LYS A 212 -3.66 11.32 -10.13
C LYS A 212 -4.84 12.17 -9.64
N GLU A 213 -4.97 13.40 -10.13
CA GLU A 213 -6.10 14.29 -9.83
C GLU A 213 -7.47 13.66 -10.21
N LEU A 214 -7.59 13.09 -11.41
CA LEU A 214 -8.85 12.45 -11.84
C LEU A 214 -9.20 11.24 -10.98
N LEU A 215 -8.20 10.43 -10.60
CA LEU A 215 -8.41 9.27 -9.73
C LEU A 215 -8.80 9.67 -8.30
N GLN A 216 -8.40 10.85 -7.83
CA GLN A 216 -8.90 11.43 -6.58
C GLN A 216 -10.38 11.79 -6.70
N TYR A 217 -10.82 12.41 -7.80
CA TYR A 217 -12.25 12.68 -8.04
C TYR A 217 -13.07 11.38 -8.13
N VAL A 218 -12.55 10.35 -8.81
CA VAL A 218 -13.19 9.02 -8.84
C VAL A 218 -13.33 8.47 -7.43
N GLY A 219 -12.26 8.47 -6.63
CA GLY A 219 -12.30 8.00 -5.25
C GLY A 219 -13.31 8.74 -4.39
N GLY A 220 -13.39 10.08 -4.51
CA GLY A 220 -14.38 10.87 -3.79
C GLY A 220 -15.83 10.56 -4.21
N VAL A 221 -16.08 10.41 -5.52
CA VAL A 221 -17.39 9.97 -6.02
C VAL A 221 -17.77 8.59 -5.46
N GLU A 222 -16.82 7.67 -5.40
CA GLU A 222 -17.03 6.32 -4.83
C GLU A 222 -17.29 6.37 -3.32
N GLU A 223 -16.60 7.23 -2.58
CA GLU A 223 -16.85 7.45 -1.15
C GLU A 223 -18.22 8.08 -0.88
N ASP A 224 -18.70 8.94 -1.78
CA ASP A 224 -20.04 9.52 -1.73
C ASP A 224 -21.16 8.52 -2.09
N MET A 225 -20.83 7.37 -2.68
CA MET A 225 -21.77 6.25 -2.86
C MET A 225 -21.97 5.42 -1.60
N VAL A 226 -21.07 5.52 -0.62
CA VAL A 226 -21.19 4.76 0.63
C VAL A 226 -22.24 5.42 1.52
N ASP A 227 -23.40 4.77 1.60
CA ASP A 227 -24.53 5.16 2.45
C ASP A 227 -24.45 4.45 3.80
N GLY A 228 -23.90 5.15 4.79
CA GLY A 228 -23.71 4.63 6.14
C GLY A 228 -22.60 3.57 6.26
N PHE A 229 -22.48 2.98 7.45
CA PHE A 229 -21.46 1.99 7.74
C PHE A 229 -21.97 0.57 7.37
N PRO A 230 -21.18 -0.28 6.68
CA PRO A 230 -21.70 -1.44 5.95
C PRO A 230 -22.13 -2.65 6.81
N PHE A 231 -21.74 -2.71 8.09
CA PHE A 231 -22.06 -3.82 8.99
C PHE A 231 -22.04 -3.38 10.46
N ASP A 232 -22.62 -4.19 11.34
CA ASP A 232 -22.51 -3.98 12.79
C ASP A 232 -21.25 -4.66 13.35
N VAL A 233 -20.47 -3.91 14.12
CA VAL A 233 -19.31 -4.44 14.85
C VAL A 233 -19.81 -5.36 15.99
N PRO A 234 -19.17 -6.50 16.27
CA PRO A 234 -19.55 -7.40 17.37
C PRO A 234 -19.66 -6.69 18.73
N GLU A 235 -20.64 -7.09 19.56
CA GLU A 235 -20.93 -6.46 20.88
C GLU A 235 -19.69 -6.34 21.78
N GLU A 236 -18.77 -7.30 21.70
CA GLU A 236 -17.50 -7.31 22.43
C GLU A 236 -16.60 -6.11 22.11
N TYR A 237 -16.67 -5.55 20.90
CA TYR A 237 -15.83 -4.43 20.44
C TYR A 237 -16.63 -3.13 20.24
N GLN A 238 -17.96 -3.16 20.38
CA GLN A 238 -18.82 -2.00 20.14
C GLN A 238 -18.50 -0.77 20.99
N ASN A 239 -17.93 -0.97 22.19
CA ASN A 239 -17.58 0.11 23.11
C ASN A 239 -16.12 0.58 22.97
N MET A 240 -15.32 -0.04 22.10
CA MET A 240 -13.97 0.43 21.78
C MET A 240 -14.04 1.67 20.87
N PRO A 241 -12.96 2.43 20.72
CA PRO A 241 -12.86 3.44 19.66
C PRO A 241 -12.97 2.78 18.28
N LEU A 242 -13.93 3.23 17.47
CA LEU A 242 -14.22 2.68 16.14
C LEU A 242 -14.14 3.77 15.08
N LEU A 243 -13.47 3.51 13.97
CA LEU A 243 -13.51 4.40 12.81
C LEU A 243 -14.61 3.94 11.85
N LYS A 244 -15.77 4.60 11.85
CA LYS A 244 -16.92 4.28 11.00
C LYS A 244 -16.88 5.00 9.65
N GLY A 245 -15.76 4.87 8.94
CA GLY A 245 -15.51 5.52 7.68
C GLY A 245 -14.02 5.57 7.38
N ARG A 246 -13.58 6.64 6.70
CA ARG A 246 -12.14 6.90 6.49
C ARG A 246 -11.68 8.09 7.30
N ALA A 247 -10.40 8.11 7.60
CA ALA A 247 -9.70 9.28 8.11
C ALA A 247 -8.36 9.39 7.39
N ALA A 248 -7.86 10.61 7.23
CA ALA A 248 -6.51 10.84 6.76
C ALA A 248 -5.68 11.46 7.87
N VAL A 249 -4.41 11.06 7.94
CA VAL A 249 -3.44 11.61 8.90
C VAL A 249 -2.18 12.07 8.16
N ASP A 250 -1.59 13.14 8.67
CA ASP A 250 -0.25 13.57 8.31
C ASP A 250 0.72 13.17 9.41
N MET A 251 1.68 12.32 9.06
CA MET A 251 2.76 11.91 9.95
C MET A 251 4.04 12.68 9.59
N LYS A 252 4.46 13.57 10.48
CA LYS A 252 5.68 14.37 10.33
C LYS A 252 6.84 13.65 11.00
N VAL A 253 7.88 13.32 10.23
CA VAL A 253 9.06 12.60 10.72
C VAL A 253 10.31 13.44 10.51
N LYS A 254 11.10 13.56 11.57
CA LYS A 254 12.44 14.11 11.53
C LYS A 254 13.45 13.00 11.26
N ILE A 255 14.19 13.15 10.18
CA ILE A 255 15.16 12.17 9.69
C ILE A 255 16.55 12.62 10.11
N LYS A 256 17.20 11.80 10.95
CA LYS A 256 18.54 12.08 11.47
C LYS A 256 19.58 11.65 10.43
N ASP A 257 20.69 12.38 10.41
CA ASP A 257 21.91 12.02 9.67
C ASP A 257 21.69 11.79 8.15
N ASN A 258 20.72 12.48 7.54
CA ASN A 258 20.50 12.47 6.09
C ASN A 258 20.77 13.87 5.50
N PRO A 259 21.81 14.04 4.66
CA PRO A 259 22.18 15.35 4.11
C PRO A 259 21.18 15.92 3.09
N ASN A 260 20.26 15.09 2.59
CA ASN A 260 19.33 15.47 1.53
C ASN A 260 17.88 15.62 2.03
N LEU A 261 17.59 15.13 3.24
CA LEU A 261 16.22 15.07 3.76
C LEU A 261 16.27 15.14 5.30
N GLU A 262 15.96 16.30 5.86
CA GLU A 262 15.93 16.51 7.32
C GLU A 262 14.55 16.18 7.92
N GLU A 263 13.50 16.32 7.10
CA GLU A 263 12.11 16.21 7.51
C GLU A 263 11.26 15.72 6.34
N CYS A 264 10.29 14.86 6.62
CA CYS A 264 9.32 14.37 5.64
C CYS A 264 7.92 14.28 6.28
N VAL A 265 6.89 14.57 5.49
CA VAL A 265 5.49 14.41 5.88
C VAL A 265 4.88 13.30 5.04
N PHE A 266 4.41 12.24 5.69
CA PHE A 266 3.72 11.13 5.04
C PHE A 266 2.21 11.34 5.17
N HIS A 267 1.51 11.36 4.04
CA HIS A 267 0.04 11.42 4.03
C HIS A 267 -0.52 9.99 3.99
N ILE A 268 -1.29 9.62 5.01
CA ILE A 268 -1.77 8.25 5.22
C ILE A 268 -3.30 8.25 5.28
N VAL A 269 -3.93 7.39 4.49
CA VAL A 269 -5.37 7.16 4.54
C VAL A 269 -5.65 5.88 5.31
N LEU A 270 -6.52 5.99 6.31
CA LEU A 270 -6.97 4.92 7.19
C LEU A 270 -8.34 4.43 6.75
N ASP A 271 -8.52 3.11 6.66
CA ASP A 271 -9.73 2.49 6.13
C ASP A 271 -10.55 1.75 7.20
N GLY A 272 -11.42 2.50 7.87
CA GLY A 272 -12.34 1.95 8.87
C GLY A 272 -13.50 1.15 8.28
N TYR A 273 -13.73 1.18 6.97
CA TYR A 273 -14.75 0.31 6.34
C TYR A 273 -14.38 -1.16 6.40
N ASN A 274 -13.09 -1.49 6.40
CA ASN A 274 -12.62 -2.88 6.44
C ASN A 274 -11.83 -3.21 7.72
N ALA A 275 -11.39 -2.18 8.46
CA ALA A 275 -10.69 -2.33 9.74
C ALA A 275 -11.18 -1.31 10.81
N PRO A 276 -12.48 -1.26 11.15
CA PRO A 276 -13.04 -0.23 12.03
C PRO A 276 -12.41 -0.21 13.44
N VAL A 277 -12.13 -1.37 14.04
CA VAL A 277 -11.56 -1.43 15.40
C VAL A 277 -10.10 -1.00 15.37
N THR A 278 -9.35 -1.49 14.37
CA THR A 278 -7.92 -1.21 14.24
C THR A 278 -7.66 0.25 13.89
N SER A 279 -8.35 0.78 12.89
CA SER A 279 -8.24 2.20 12.51
C SER A 279 -8.78 3.11 13.62
N GLY A 280 -9.87 2.73 14.29
CA GLY A 280 -10.43 3.51 15.41
C GLY A 280 -9.46 3.65 16.58
N ASN A 281 -8.83 2.54 16.97
CA ASN A 281 -7.78 2.54 17.99
C ASN A 281 -6.60 3.44 17.60
N PHE A 282 -6.10 3.34 16.36
CA PHE A 282 -5.01 4.19 15.91
C PHE A 282 -5.36 5.69 15.95
N VAL A 283 -6.52 6.08 15.43
CA VAL A 283 -6.97 7.48 15.44
C VAL A 283 -7.15 7.99 16.88
N ASP A 284 -7.70 7.18 17.79
CA ASP A 284 -7.81 7.52 19.22
C ASP A 284 -6.44 7.79 19.86
N LEU A 285 -5.43 6.98 19.54
CA LEU A 285 -4.06 7.16 20.02
C LEU A 285 -3.39 8.41 19.42
N VAL A 286 -3.64 8.70 18.14
CA VAL A 286 -3.19 9.95 17.49
C VAL A 286 -3.79 11.16 18.19
N GLN A 287 -5.10 11.16 18.50
CA GLN A 287 -5.76 12.24 19.24
C GLN A 287 -5.25 12.41 20.68
N ARG A 288 -4.61 11.38 21.23
CA ARG A 288 -3.94 11.41 22.54
C ARG A 288 -2.48 11.86 22.46
N HIS A 289 -1.97 12.22 21.27
CA HIS A 289 -0.56 12.52 21.04
C HIS A 289 0.37 11.36 21.42
N PHE A 290 -0.11 10.11 21.34
CA PHE A 290 0.63 8.94 21.82
C PHE A 290 1.92 8.70 21.02
N TYR A 291 1.89 8.97 19.72
CA TYR A 291 3.03 8.76 18.81
C TYR A 291 3.97 9.97 18.73
N ASP A 292 3.59 11.11 19.30
CA ASP A 292 4.34 12.36 19.17
C ASP A 292 5.65 12.28 19.98
N GLY A 293 6.77 12.59 19.32
CA GLY A 293 8.11 12.46 19.85
C GLY A 293 8.66 11.03 19.89
N MET A 294 7.93 10.03 19.40
CA MET A 294 8.36 8.64 19.44
C MET A 294 9.43 8.34 18.39
N GLU A 295 10.41 7.51 18.74
CA GLU A 295 11.41 7.07 17.78
C GLU A 295 10.92 5.89 16.92
N ILE A 296 11.44 5.82 15.70
CA ILE A 296 11.42 4.60 14.90
C ILE A 296 12.29 3.56 15.60
N GLN A 297 11.68 2.46 16.04
CA GLN A 297 12.33 1.46 16.89
C GLN A 297 12.95 0.31 16.09
N ARG A 298 12.44 0.08 14.88
CA ARG A 298 12.96 -0.93 13.95
C ARG A 298 12.85 -0.43 12.52
N ALA A 299 13.94 -0.54 11.78
CA ALA A 299 14.03 -0.32 10.34
C ALA A 299 15.05 -1.30 9.76
N ASP A 300 14.59 -2.39 9.16
CA ASP A 300 15.44 -3.50 8.69
C ASP A 300 15.42 -3.70 7.16
N GLY A 301 14.90 -2.70 6.44
CA GLY A 301 14.77 -2.71 4.97
C GLY A 301 13.55 -3.49 4.46
N PHE A 302 12.89 -4.27 5.30
CA PHE A 302 11.62 -4.91 4.99
C PHE A 302 10.46 -4.18 5.64
N VAL A 303 10.68 -3.72 6.87
CA VAL A 303 9.65 -3.11 7.71
C VAL A 303 10.24 -1.91 8.44
N VAL A 304 9.45 -0.84 8.55
CA VAL A 304 9.65 0.24 9.52
C VAL A 304 8.58 0.10 10.59
N GLN A 305 8.97 0.04 11.86
CA GLN A 305 8.04 -0.17 12.97
C GLN A 305 8.30 0.83 14.10
N THR A 306 7.21 1.30 14.68
CA THR A 306 7.16 2.21 15.82
C THR A 306 5.98 1.85 16.75
N GLY A 307 5.72 2.64 17.80
CA GLY A 307 4.55 2.50 18.67
C GLY A 307 4.80 1.69 19.94
N ASP A 308 6.04 1.28 20.21
CA ASP A 308 6.44 0.63 21.47
C ASP A 308 6.72 1.70 22.55
N PRO A 309 5.96 1.78 23.65
CA PRO A 309 6.14 2.83 24.64
C PRO A 309 7.41 2.63 25.48
N GLU A 310 7.93 3.71 26.06
CA GLU A 310 9.05 3.59 26.99
C GLU A 310 8.63 2.86 28.28
N GLY A 311 9.54 2.03 28.81
CA GLY A 311 9.37 1.35 30.09
C GLY A 311 8.96 -0.12 29.94
N PRO A 312 8.30 -0.71 30.96
CA PRO A 312 7.92 -2.12 30.95
C PRO A 312 6.60 -2.41 30.21
N ALA A 313 5.89 -1.36 29.75
CA ALA A 313 4.68 -1.53 28.99
C ALA A 313 5.01 -2.01 27.58
N GLU A 314 4.26 -2.98 27.05
CA GLU A 314 4.45 -3.52 25.70
C GLU A 314 3.41 -2.93 24.71
N GLY A 315 2.59 -1.98 25.17
CA GLY A 315 1.54 -1.32 24.40
C GLY A 315 0.86 -0.19 25.19
N PHE A 316 -0.19 0.41 24.62
CA PHE A 316 -0.91 1.51 25.25
C PHE A 316 -1.60 1.06 26.55
N ILE A 317 -1.28 1.74 27.65
CA ILE A 317 -1.97 1.54 28.94
C ILE A 317 -3.15 2.50 29.02
N ASP A 318 -4.36 1.96 29.12
CA ASP A 318 -5.57 2.76 29.25
C ASP A 318 -5.62 3.44 30.63
N PRO A 319 -5.63 4.78 30.72
CA PRO A 319 -5.64 5.49 32.00
C PRO A 319 -6.87 5.20 32.86
N SER A 320 -7.97 4.71 32.28
CA SER A 320 -9.20 4.39 33.01
C SER A 320 -9.17 3.01 33.65
N THR A 321 -8.43 2.06 33.07
CA THR A 321 -8.37 0.67 33.56
C THR A 321 -7.02 0.28 34.14
N GLU A 322 -5.99 1.11 33.92
CA GLU A 322 -4.58 0.85 34.28
C GLU A 322 -4.03 -0.44 33.67
N LYS A 323 -4.64 -0.92 32.58
CA LYS A 323 -4.24 -2.13 31.85
C LYS A 323 -3.89 -1.79 30.41
N THR A 324 -3.08 -2.65 29.81
CA THR A 324 -2.83 -2.60 28.37
C THR A 324 -4.14 -2.77 27.61
N ARG A 325 -4.45 -1.82 26.72
CA ARG A 325 -5.56 -1.95 25.78
C ARG A 325 -5.11 -2.86 24.65
N THR A 326 -5.81 -3.97 24.46
CA THR A 326 -5.62 -4.83 23.30
C THR A 326 -6.82 -4.74 22.37
N ILE A 327 -6.58 -4.99 21.09
CA ILE A 327 -7.58 -5.06 20.03
C ILE A 327 -7.49 -6.41 19.30
N PRO A 328 -8.61 -6.90 18.74
CA PRO A 328 -8.62 -8.15 18.01
C PRO A 328 -7.88 -8.05 16.67
N LEU A 329 -7.40 -9.19 16.17
CA LEU A 329 -7.04 -9.31 14.75
C LEU A 329 -8.29 -9.07 13.90
N GLU A 330 -8.21 -8.16 12.92
CA GLU A 330 -9.34 -7.78 12.09
C GLU A 330 -8.96 -7.89 10.61
N ILE A 331 -9.62 -8.79 9.89
CA ILE A 331 -9.28 -9.10 8.49
C ILE A 331 -10.56 -9.21 7.67
N THR A 332 -10.71 -8.34 6.67
CA THR A 332 -11.82 -8.44 5.72
C THR A 332 -11.42 -9.21 4.47
N VAL A 333 -12.15 -10.29 4.19
CA VAL A 333 -11.99 -11.10 2.97
C VAL A 333 -12.79 -10.47 1.82
N SER A 334 -12.23 -10.53 0.61
CA SER A 334 -12.89 -10.09 -0.62
C SER A 334 -14.14 -10.92 -0.89
N GLY A 335 -15.27 -10.26 -1.11
CA GLY A 335 -16.58 -10.90 -1.27
C GLY A 335 -17.38 -11.01 0.04
N GLU A 336 -16.72 -10.90 1.19
CA GLU A 336 -17.41 -10.86 2.48
C GLU A 336 -17.88 -9.45 2.84
N LYS A 337 -18.96 -9.38 3.60
CA LYS A 337 -19.59 -8.12 4.01
C LYS A 337 -18.98 -7.51 5.27
N ALA A 338 -18.40 -8.33 6.13
CA ALA A 338 -17.83 -7.93 7.41
C ALA A 338 -16.45 -8.58 7.61
N PRO A 339 -15.57 -7.96 8.41
CA PRO A 339 -14.30 -8.54 8.84
C PRO A 339 -14.51 -9.78 9.68
N VAL A 340 -13.52 -10.67 9.61
CA VAL A 340 -13.33 -11.73 10.59
C VAL A 340 -12.47 -11.19 11.73
N TYR A 341 -12.83 -11.56 12.96
CA TYR A 341 -12.18 -11.13 14.18
C TYR A 341 -11.46 -12.28 14.88
N GLY A 342 -10.26 -12.01 15.39
CA GLY A 342 -9.51 -12.86 16.31
C GLY A 342 -9.07 -14.22 15.78
N ALA A 343 -8.95 -14.36 14.46
CA ALA A 343 -8.41 -15.55 13.82
C ALA A 343 -7.69 -15.17 12.52
N THR A 344 -6.58 -15.85 12.24
CA THR A 344 -5.91 -15.75 10.94
C THR A 344 -6.70 -16.49 9.85
N LEU A 345 -6.50 -16.11 8.58
CA LEU A 345 -7.09 -16.86 7.46
C LEU A 345 -6.56 -18.29 7.37
N GLU A 346 -5.35 -18.53 7.88
CA GLU A 346 -4.74 -19.86 7.92
C GLU A 346 -5.50 -20.81 8.86
N GLU A 347 -5.83 -20.34 10.04
CA GLU A 347 -6.61 -21.09 11.05
C GLU A 347 -8.03 -21.40 10.59
N LEU A 348 -8.61 -20.50 9.80
CA LEU A 348 -9.93 -20.67 9.20
C LEU A 348 -9.91 -21.57 7.95
N GLY A 349 -8.74 -22.03 7.52
CA GLY A 349 -8.57 -22.85 6.31
C GLY A 349 -8.73 -22.07 5.00
N LEU A 350 -8.68 -20.73 5.04
CA LEU A 350 -8.89 -19.81 3.93
C LEU A 350 -7.57 -19.41 3.24
N TYR A 351 -6.72 -20.38 2.92
CA TYR A 351 -5.35 -20.14 2.38
C TYR A 351 -5.29 -19.40 1.03
N LYS A 352 -6.40 -19.36 0.29
CA LYS A 352 -6.50 -18.73 -1.04
C LYS A 352 -7.40 -17.50 -1.05
N ALA A 353 -7.97 -17.14 0.10
CA ALA A 353 -8.81 -15.97 0.20
C ALA A 353 -7.96 -14.71 0.03
N GLN A 354 -8.46 -13.76 -0.75
CA GLN A 354 -7.84 -12.46 -0.92
C GLN A 354 -8.42 -11.49 0.09
N THR A 355 -7.59 -10.68 0.74
CA THR A 355 -8.07 -9.62 1.64
C THR A 355 -8.50 -8.40 0.83
N LYS A 356 -9.45 -7.61 1.35
CA LYS A 356 -9.81 -6.32 0.74
C LYS A 356 -8.71 -5.26 0.91
N LEU A 357 -7.93 -5.39 1.99
CA LEU A 357 -6.74 -4.59 2.25
C LEU A 357 -5.51 -5.51 2.19
N PRO A 358 -4.91 -5.72 1.01
CA PRO A 358 -3.73 -6.56 0.86
C PRO A 358 -2.44 -5.79 1.10
N PHE A 359 -1.38 -6.51 1.48
CA PHE A 359 0.00 -6.02 1.61
C PHE A 359 0.71 -5.87 0.26
N ASN A 360 0.05 -5.29 -0.76
CA ASN A 360 0.60 -5.20 -2.11
C ASN A 360 1.33 -3.87 -2.40
N ALA A 361 0.95 -2.79 -1.72
CA ALA A 361 1.54 -1.48 -1.92
C ALA A 361 2.76 -1.27 -1.00
N PHE A 362 3.76 -0.57 -1.54
CA PHE A 362 4.86 -0.05 -0.73
C PHE A 362 4.28 0.95 0.29
N GLY A 363 4.69 0.86 1.55
CA GLY A 363 4.14 1.68 2.62
C GLY A 363 2.75 1.22 3.12
N THR A 364 2.34 -0.02 2.84
CA THR A 364 1.15 -0.59 3.49
C THR A 364 1.31 -0.56 5.00
N MET A 365 0.33 0.00 5.71
CA MET A 365 0.34 0.18 7.16
C MET A 365 -0.52 -0.88 7.87
N ALA A 366 0.06 -1.54 8.85
CA ALA A 366 -0.59 -2.61 9.60
C ALA A 366 -0.22 -2.58 11.09
N MET A 367 -1.08 -3.22 11.89
CA MET A 367 -0.90 -3.29 13.33
C MET A 367 0.00 -4.48 13.69
N ALA A 368 1.03 -4.24 14.51
CA ALA A 368 1.87 -5.29 15.04
C ALA A 368 1.13 -6.03 16.18
N ARG A 369 1.45 -7.31 16.32
CA ARG A 369 0.88 -8.22 17.33
C ARG A 369 1.88 -9.31 17.67
N ASP A 370 1.63 -10.04 18.74
CA ASP A 370 2.36 -11.26 19.06
C ASP A 370 2.00 -12.37 18.08
N GLU A 371 2.99 -13.18 17.72
CA GLU A 371 2.86 -14.24 16.72
C GLU A 371 1.83 -15.31 17.11
N PHE A 372 1.71 -15.61 18.40
CA PHE A 372 0.88 -16.70 18.93
C PHE A 372 -0.42 -16.22 19.60
N GLU A 373 -0.69 -14.91 19.58
CA GLU A 373 -1.90 -14.34 20.16
C GLU A 373 -2.50 -13.32 19.20
N ASP A 374 -3.57 -13.73 18.49
CA ASP A 374 -4.20 -12.90 17.47
C ASP A 374 -4.80 -11.61 18.04
N ASN A 375 -5.23 -11.62 19.30
CA ASN A 375 -5.87 -10.48 19.97
C ASN A 375 -4.93 -9.67 20.88
N SER A 376 -3.61 -9.68 20.60
CA SER A 376 -2.63 -8.95 21.43
C SER A 376 -2.20 -7.58 20.88
N ALA A 377 -2.64 -7.22 19.68
CA ALA A 377 -2.35 -5.92 19.07
C ALA A 377 -2.76 -4.76 20.01
N SER A 378 -1.95 -3.70 20.05
CA SER A 378 -2.19 -2.54 20.93
C SER A 378 -1.85 -1.22 20.23
N SER A 379 -0.61 -0.73 20.36
CA SER A 379 -0.18 0.57 19.84
C SER A 379 0.89 0.50 18.76
N GLN A 380 1.57 -0.64 18.64
CA GLN A 380 2.69 -0.82 17.73
C GLN A 380 2.20 -0.95 16.30
N ILE A 381 2.74 -0.11 15.41
CA ILE A 381 2.38 -0.06 13.98
C ILE A 381 3.61 -0.29 13.13
N PHE A 382 3.41 -0.78 11.92
CA PHE A 382 4.50 -0.93 10.97
C PHE A 382 4.08 -0.64 9.53
N TRP A 383 5.07 -0.24 8.73
CA TRP A 383 4.95 -0.05 7.29
C TRP A 383 5.80 -1.09 6.56
N LEU A 384 5.20 -1.71 5.55
CA LEU A 384 5.89 -2.66 4.70
C LEU A 384 6.68 -1.93 3.60
N LEU A 385 8.01 -2.08 3.59
CA LEU A 385 8.91 -1.51 2.57
C LEU A 385 9.21 -2.46 1.42
N LYS A 386 8.73 -3.70 1.49
CA LYS A 386 8.99 -4.69 0.43
C LYS A 386 7.78 -4.77 -0.49
N GLU A 387 8.01 -4.55 -1.78
CA GLU A 387 7.08 -5.03 -2.80
C GLU A 387 6.92 -6.53 -2.63
N SER A 388 5.69 -6.99 -2.40
CA SER A 388 5.41 -8.38 -2.04
C SER A 388 6.08 -9.33 -3.02
N GLU A 389 6.95 -10.20 -2.49
CA GLU A 389 7.33 -11.41 -3.22
C GLU A 389 6.10 -12.30 -3.24
N LEU A 390 5.33 -12.14 -4.32
CA LEU A 390 4.15 -12.96 -4.55
C LEU A 390 4.56 -14.43 -4.56
N THR A 391 3.83 -15.23 -3.78
CA THR A 391 3.79 -16.67 -4.01
C THR A 391 3.33 -16.97 -5.45
N PRO A 392 3.55 -18.19 -6.00
CA PRO A 392 3.01 -18.56 -7.32
C PRO A 392 1.50 -18.35 -7.50
N SER A 393 0.77 -18.18 -6.39
CA SER A 393 -0.65 -17.83 -6.30
C SER A 393 -0.98 -16.34 -6.28
N ASN A 394 0.00 -15.44 -6.47
CA ASN A 394 -0.18 -13.98 -6.36
C ASN A 394 -0.69 -13.49 -4.99
N ALA A 395 -0.41 -14.23 -3.91
CA ALA A 395 -0.77 -13.83 -2.53
C ALA A 395 0.48 -13.47 -1.72
N ASN A 396 0.40 -12.41 -0.91
CA ASN A 396 1.46 -12.03 0.03
C ASN A 396 1.41 -12.96 1.27
N ILE A 397 2.59 -13.30 1.81
CA ILE A 397 2.73 -14.14 3.01
C ILE A 397 2.15 -13.48 4.26
N LEU A 398 2.08 -12.13 4.28
CA LEU A 398 1.53 -11.37 5.40
C LEU A 398 -0.01 -11.22 5.31
N ASP A 399 -0.59 -11.40 4.13
CA ASP A 399 -2.04 -11.35 3.96
C ASP A 399 -2.69 -12.46 4.80
N GLY A 400 -3.74 -12.10 5.53
CA GLY A 400 -4.44 -13.04 6.39
C GLY A 400 -3.79 -13.28 7.76
N ARG A 401 -2.66 -12.62 8.07
CA ARG A 401 -1.96 -12.77 9.36
C ARG A 401 -1.91 -11.49 10.20
N TYR A 402 -2.01 -10.33 9.56
CA TYR A 402 -2.00 -9.01 10.20
C TYR A 402 -3.19 -8.17 9.74
N ALA A 403 -3.64 -7.26 10.61
CA ALA A 403 -4.66 -6.27 10.28
C ALA A 403 -4.02 -5.09 9.54
N VAL A 404 -4.20 -5.05 8.22
CA VAL A 404 -3.93 -3.86 7.41
C VAL A 404 -5.07 -2.88 7.63
N PHE A 405 -4.76 -1.63 7.90
CA PHE A 405 -5.78 -0.63 8.23
C PHE A 405 -5.53 0.75 7.60
N GLY A 406 -4.46 0.88 6.81
CA GLY A 406 -4.18 2.11 6.08
C GLY A 406 -3.07 1.97 5.04
N TYR A 407 -2.93 2.99 4.21
CA TYR A 407 -1.90 3.09 3.19
C TYR A 407 -1.30 4.49 3.16
N VAL A 408 0.02 4.56 3.00
CA VAL A 408 0.69 5.82 2.67
C VAL A 408 0.40 6.15 1.21
N THR A 409 -0.12 7.34 0.98
CA THR A 409 -0.60 7.82 -0.35
C THR A 409 0.24 8.96 -0.92
N GLU A 410 1.09 9.57 -0.10
CA GLU A 410 2.08 10.54 -0.53
C GLU A 410 3.40 10.37 0.23
N ASN A 411 4.51 10.59 -0.48
CA ASN A 411 5.88 10.47 0.03
C ASN A 411 6.26 9.06 0.48
N GLU A 412 5.56 8.03 -0.01
CA GLU A 412 5.79 6.63 0.34
C GLU A 412 7.25 6.23 0.13
N ASP A 413 7.89 6.62 -0.98
CA ASP A 413 9.27 6.27 -1.32
C ASP A 413 10.29 6.65 -0.21
N TYR A 414 10.02 7.72 0.54
CA TYR A 414 10.90 8.18 1.62
C TYR A 414 10.83 7.31 2.89
N LEU A 415 9.87 6.38 2.99
CA LEU A 415 9.86 5.41 4.10
C LEU A 415 11.10 4.51 4.07
N ALA A 416 11.71 4.28 2.89
CA ALA A 416 12.95 3.54 2.76
C ALA A 416 14.16 4.25 3.39
N ASP A 417 14.09 5.57 3.52
CA ASP A 417 15.17 6.38 4.10
C ASP A 417 15.14 6.42 5.63
N LEU A 418 14.03 5.99 6.24
CA LEU A 418 13.84 5.96 7.69
C LEU A 418 14.77 4.95 8.35
N LYS A 419 15.34 5.37 9.47
CA LYS A 419 16.31 4.64 10.27
C LYS A 419 15.87 4.54 11.72
N VAL A 420 16.42 3.55 12.42
CA VAL A 420 16.25 3.45 13.88
C VAL A 420 16.75 4.75 14.52
N GLY A 421 15.91 5.34 15.37
CA GLY A 421 16.19 6.61 16.03
C GLY A 421 15.66 7.85 15.31
N ASP A 422 15.15 7.76 14.08
CA ASP A 422 14.36 8.86 13.50
C ASP A 422 13.12 9.13 14.34
N VAL A 423 12.62 10.36 14.36
CA VAL A 423 11.61 10.78 15.34
C VAL A 423 10.33 11.17 14.64
N ILE A 424 9.21 10.58 15.05
CA ILE A 424 7.87 11.06 14.69
C ILE A 424 7.65 12.33 15.48
N GLU A 425 7.74 13.49 14.85
CA GLU A 425 7.52 14.76 15.53
C GLU A 425 6.06 14.91 15.93
N SER A 426 5.15 14.54 15.02
CA SER A 426 3.72 14.53 15.29
C SER A 426 2.97 13.65 14.30
N ILE A 427 1.85 13.07 14.73
CA ILE A 427 0.81 12.58 13.83
C ILE A 427 -0.46 13.40 14.04
N GLN A 428 -1.05 13.91 12.97
CA GLN A 428 -2.25 14.77 13.05
C GLN A 428 -3.35 14.25 12.12
N VAL A 429 -4.58 14.19 12.62
CA VAL A 429 -5.75 13.87 11.79
C VAL A 429 -6.11 15.10 10.96
N VAL A 430 -6.07 14.98 9.64
CA VAL A 430 -6.35 16.09 8.71
C VAL A 430 -7.76 16.04 8.13
N SER A 431 -8.38 14.86 8.10
CA SER A 431 -9.78 14.69 7.71
C SER A 431 -10.39 13.42 8.30
N GLY A 432 -11.72 13.37 8.37
CA GLY A 432 -12.47 12.17 8.78
C GLY A 432 -12.47 11.88 10.29
N LEU A 433 -12.09 12.84 11.13
CA LEU A 433 -12.20 12.69 12.60
C LEU A 433 -13.64 12.47 13.05
N ASP A 434 -14.62 13.06 12.36
CA ASP A 434 -16.05 12.88 12.64
C ASP A 434 -16.53 11.43 12.48
N ASN A 435 -15.76 10.59 11.77
CA ASN A 435 -16.05 9.17 11.64
C ASN A 435 -15.58 8.36 12.87
N LEU A 436 -14.82 8.96 13.79
CA LEU A 436 -14.41 8.29 15.02
C LEU A 436 -15.57 8.26 16.03
N VAL A 437 -15.94 7.06 16.44
CA VAL A 437 -17.01 6.80 17.41
C VAL A 437 -16.42 6.18 18.66
N ASN A 438 -17.01 6.50 19.82
CA ASN A 438 -16.54 6.09 21.15
C ASN A 438 -15.07 6.45 21.43
N PRO A 439 -14.64 7.71 21.19
CA PRO A 439 -13.30 8.13 21.57
C PRO A 439 -13.12 7.92 23.07
N SER A 440 -11.97 7.35 23.44
CA SER A 440 -11.64 7.11 24.83
C SER A 440 -10.98 8.34 25.48
N TYR A 441 -10.46 9.26 24.67
CA TYR A 441 -9.90 10.52 25.15
C TYR A 441 -11.02 11.48 25.60
N LYS A 442 -10.74 12.23 26.66
CA LYS A 442 -11.67 13.29 27.08
C LYS A 442 -11.46 14.48 26.15
N ILE A 443 -12.45 14.79 25.32
CA ILE A 443 -12.49 16.07 24.61
C ILE A 443 -12.52 17.16 25.68
N ALA A 444 -11.44 17.94 25.82
CA ALA A 444 -11.48 19.14 26.63
C ALA A 444 -12.44 20.12 25.92
N GLY A 445 -13.64 20.26 26.48
CA GLY A 445 -14.68 21.15 25.97
C GLY A 445 -14.43 22.62 26.24
#